data_AF-A0A966U9U2-F1
#
_entry.id   AF-A0A966U9U2-F1
#
_cell.length_a   1.000
_cell.length_b   1.000
_cell.length_c   1.000
_cell.angle_alpha   90.00
_cell.angle_beta   90.00
_cell.angle_gamma   90.00
#
_symmetry.space_group_name_H-M   'P 1'
#
loop_
_entity.id
_entity.type
_entity.pdbx_description
1 polymer ?
#
loop_
_entity_poly.entity_id
_entity_poly.type
_entity_poly.pdbx_seq_one_letter_code
_entity_poly.pdbx_strand_id
1 'polypeptide(L)'
;MQKNETESPLLSAFSQGILTLTFNRPEARNALSPEITSGLIVALEEAQRDADVRAVGIVGEAKARELLMFSPVLGADEAHALGLLHQVHDDEALQQAATSWIETLAQGPTLAYGHIKKALLASSLNGLSTQLDVESGLQVLCQSTEDHKEAAIAFVEKRAARFQGR
;
A
#
# COMPACT_ATOMS: atom_id res chain seq x y z
N MET A 1 -28.03 21.53 10.07
CA MET A 1 -26.75 22.24 9.93
C MET A 1 -25.91 21.46 8.93
N GLN A 2 -25.80 21.94 7.70
CA GLN A 2 -24.90 21.38 6.68
C GLN A 2 -23.48 21.81 7.07
N LYS A 3 -22.59 20.87 7.39
CA LYS A 3 -21.16 21.15 7.53
C LYS A 3 -20.60 21.37 6.12
N ASN A 4 -20.03 22.55 5.89
CA ASN A 4 -19.30 22.86 4.66
C ASN A 4 -18.15 21.85 4.50
N GLU A 5 -18.04 21.21 3.34
CA GLU A 5 -17.01 20.19 3.01
C GLU A 5 -15.57 20.71 3.18
N THR A 6 -15.37 22.04 3.24
CA THR A 6 -14.09 22.72 3.38
C THR A 6 -13.46 22.69 4.79
N GLU A 7 -14.20 22.28 5.83
CA GLU A 7 -13.69 22.20 7.22
C GLU A 7 -13.29 20.77 7.66
N SER A 8 -13.38 19.79 6.76
CA SER A 8 -13.03 18.42 7.11
C SER A 8 -11.52 18.26 7.32
N PRO A 9 -11.06 17.65 8.43
CA PRO A 9 -9.64 17.38 8.68
C PRO A 9 -9.04 16.34 7.73
N LEU A 10 -9.90 15.63 6.97
CA LEU A 10 -9.55 14.69 5.91
C LEU A 10 -10.46 14.95 4.71
N LEU A 11 -9.87 15.27 3.57
CA LEU A 11 -10.59 15.42 2.30
C LEU A 11 -10.50 14.12 1.49
N SER A 12 -11.53 13.81 0.72
CA SER A 12 -11.55 12.66 -0.18
C SER A 12 -11.92 13.08 -1.60
N ALA A 13 -11.24 12.50 -2.59
CA ALA A 13 -11.55 12.66 -4.00
C ALA A 13 -11.44 11.30 -4.69
N PHE A 14 -12.45 10.93 -5.47
CA PHE A 14 -12.44 9.69 -6.24
C PHE A 14 -12.49 9.97 -7.74
N SER A 15 -11.52 9.44 -8.48
CA SER A 15 -11.45 9.54 -9.94
C SER A 15 -10.73 8.33 -10.52
N GLN A 16 -11.27 7.76 -11.60
CA GLN A 16 -10.65 6.66 -12.36
C GLN A 16 -10.17 5.46 -11.49
N GLY A 17 -10.94 5.08 -10.47
CA GLY A 17 -10.58 3.97 -9.58
C GLY A 17 -9.60 4.33 -8.46
N ILE A 18 -9.16 5.59 -8.39
CA ILE A 18 -8.21 6.09 -7.40
C ILE A 18 -8.97 6.91 -6.35
N LEU A 19 -8.89 6.48 -5.08
CA LEU A 19 -9.33 7.27 -3.94
C LEU A 19 -8.12 8.04 -3.37
N THR A 20 -8.14 9.36 -3.51
CA THR A 20 -7.14 10.25 -2.91
C THR A 20 -7.66 10.77 -1.58
N LEU A 21 -6.88 10.59 -0.51
CA LEU A 21 -7.16 11.13 0.81
C LEU A 21 -6.12 12.21 1.14
N THR A 22 -6.57 13.41 1.49
CA THR A 22 -5.69 14.54 1.83
C THR A 22 -5.89 14.92 3.29
N PHE A 23 -4.84 14.80 4.10
CA PHE A 23 -4.83 15.36 5.44
C PHE A 23 -4.86 16.88 5.34
N ASN A 24 -5.84 17.50 5.98
CA ASN A 24 -6.18 18.91 5.78
C ASN A 24 -6.07 19.69 7.10
N ARG A 25 -4.95 19.48 7.82
CA ARG A 25 -4.56 20.20 9.05
C ARG A 25 -3.11 20.69 9.01
N PRO A 26 -2.73 21.48 7.98
CA PRO A 26 -1.34 21.91 7.81
C PRO A 26 -0.80 22.73 9.00
N GLU A 27 -1.67 23.47 9.69
CA GLU A 27 -1.33 24.26 10.89
C GLU A 27 -0.89 23.39 12.08
N ALA A 28 -1.36 22.15 12.14
CA ALA A 28 -0.96 21.17 13.13
C ALA A 28 0.10 20.19 12.59
N ARG A 29 0.70 20.47 11.41
CA ARG A 29 1.56 19.54 10.68
C ARG A 29 0.91 18.18 10.45
N ASN A 30 -0.42 18.17 10.24
CA ASN A 30 -1.24 16.96 10.15
C ASN A 30 -1.07 16.00 11.35
N ALA A 31 -0.78 16.54 12.54
CA ALA A 31 -0.67 15.73 13.76
C ALA A 31 -1.92 14.86 13.97
N LEU A 32 -1.70 13.58 14.27
CA LEU A 32 -2.75 12.62 14.55
C LEU A 32 -3.40 12.95 15.90
N SER A 33 -4.49 13.73 15.88
CA SER A 33 -5.22 14.16 17.09
C SER A 33 -6.01 13.01 17.72
N PRO A 34 -6.40 13.10 19.01
CA PRO A 34 -7.11 12.02 19.70
C PRO A 34 -8.38 11.52 18.98
N GLU A 35 -9.07 12.35 18.20
CA GLU A 35 -10.23 11.93 17.40
C GLU A 35 -9.83 11.11 16.16
N ILE A 36 -8.74 11.50 15.48
CA ILE A 36 -8.16 10.74 14.35
C ILE A 36 -7.53 9.45 14.86
N THR A 37 -6.79 9.55 15.95
CA THR A 37 -6.10 8.45 16.61
C THR A 37 -7.09 7.47 17.23
N SER A 38 -8.24 7.89 17.78
CA SER A 38 -9.28 6.95 18.27
C SER A 38 -10.03 6.26 17.13
N GLY A 39 -10.29 6.94 16.00
CA GLY A 39 -10.87 6.29 14.81
C GLY A 39 -9.90 5.31 14.15
N LEU A 40 -8.59 5.61 14.17
CA LEU A 40 -7.52 4.75 13.67
C LEU A 40 -7.24 3.57 14.63
N ILE A 41 -7.25 3.82 15.94
CA ILE A 41 -7.05 2.80 16.99
C ILE A 41 -8.22 1.81 17.00
N VAL A 42 -9.48 2.23 16.83
CA VAL A 42 -10.60 1.27 16.74
C VAL A 42 -10.49 0.38 15.50
N ALA A 43 -10.10 0.93 14.34
CA ALA A 43 -9.90 0.16 13.11
C ALA A 43 -8.65 -0.76 13.15
N LEU A 44 -7.61 -0.37 13.90
CA LEU A 44 -6.39 -1.17 14.06
C LEU A 44 -6.47 -2.17 15.23
N GLU A 45 -7.22 -1.88 16.30
CA GLU A 45 -7.47 -2.83 17.40
C GLU A 45 -8.38 -3.99 16.98
N GLU A 46 -9.28 -3.79 16.01
CA GLU A 46 -10.00 -4.88 15.33
C GLU A 46 -9.04 -5.76 14.50
N ALA A 47 -7.97 -5.18 13.94
CA ALA A 47 -6.92 -5.91 13.23
C ALA A 47 -5.87 -6.57 14.16
N GLN A 48 -5.74 -6.13 15.43
CA GLN A 48 -4.67 -6.50 16.37
C GLN A 48 -5.07 -7.57 17.41
N ARG A 49 -6.35 -7.86 17.63
CA ARG A 49 -6.78 -8.91 18.57
C ARG A 49 -6.72 -10.34 18.01
N ASP A 50 -6.23 -10.52 16.78
CA ASP A 50 -5.91 -11.82 16.20
C ASP A 50 -4.43 -12.15 16.48
N ALA A 51 -4.14 -13.33 17.05
CA ALA A 51 -2.84 -13.70 17.61
C ALA A 51 -1.70 -13.89 16.57
N ASP A 52 -1.98 -13.56 15.31
CA ASP A 52 -1.20 -13.83 14.10
C ASP A 52 -0.63 -12.54 13.47
N VAL A 53 -0.24 -11.50 14.23
CA VAL A 53 0.38 -10.29 13.64
C VAL A 53 1.85 -10.58 13.22
N ARG A 54 2.16 -10.44 11.92
CA ARG A 54 3.23 -11.21 11.23
C ARG A 54 4.39 -10.46 10.55
N ALA A 55 4.49 -9.13 10.62
CA ALA A 55 5.56 -8.41 9.90
C ALA A 55 6.03 -7.10 10.57
N VAL A 56 7.35 -6.90 10.53
CA VAL A 56 8.09 -5.66 10.86
C VAL A 56 9.06 -5.39 9.71
N GLY A 57 9.16 -4.12 9.29
CA GLY A 57 9.95 -3.71 8.13
C GLY A 57 11.42 -4.13 8.19
N ILE A 58 11.97 -4.49 7.04
CA ILE A 58 13.36 -4.94 6.89
C ILE A 58 14.28 -3.71 6.85
N VAL A 59 14.64 -3.24 8.02
CA VAL A 59 15.93 -2.60 8.27
C VAL A 59 16.73 -3.63 9.08
N GLY A 60 18.02 -3.82 8.78
CA GLY A 60 18.85 -4.72 9.58
C GLY A 60 18.70 -4.42 11.08
N GLU A 61 18.59 -5.45 11.92
CA GLU A 61 18.18 -5.35 13.33
C GLU A 61 18.92 -4.24 14.11
N ALA A 62 20.21 -4.04 13.81
CA ALA A 62 21.02 -2.99 14.40
C ALA A 62 20.51 -1.57 14.05
N LYS A 63 20.28 -1.28 12.77
CA LYS A 63 19.79 0.02 12.33
C LYS A 63 18.33 0.23 12.71
N ALA A 64 17.51 -0.83 12.75
CA ALA A 64 16.14 -0.75 13.29
C ALA A 64 16.14 -0.31 14.77
N ARG A 65 17.01 -0.90 15.61
CA ARG A 65 17.18 -0.49 17.02
C ARG A 65 17.65 0.96 17.15
N GLU A 66 18.63 1.37 16.35
CA GLU A 66 19.11 2.76 16.34
C GLU A 66 17.97 3.74 16.05
N LEU A 67 17.18 3.49 15.00
CA LEU A 67 16.03 4.32 14.64
C LEU A 67 14.99 4.38 15.76
N LEU A 68 14.67 3.24 16.38
CA LEU A 68 13.67 3.17 17.46
C LEU A 68 14.13 3.84 18.76
N MET A 69 15.42 3.72 19.10
CA MET A 69 15.94 4.23 20.38
C MET A 69 16.30 5.71 20.33
N PHE A 70 16.79 6.18 19.18
CA PHE A 70 17.31 7.55 19.05
C PHE A 70 16.43 8.46 18.19
N SER A 71 15.44 7.91 17.47
CA SER A 71 14.48 8.65 16.64
C SER A 71 15.13 9.79 15.83
N PRO A 72 16.20 9.50 15.05
CA PRO A 72 16.85 10.52 14.25
C PRO A 72 15.91 11.03 13.15
N VAL A 73 16.12 12.28 12.72
CA VAL A 73 15.46 12.81 11.52
C VAL A 73 16.20 12.25 10.31
N LEU A 74 15.48 11.52 9.45
CA LEU A 74 16.03 10.95 8.22
C LEU A 74 15.69 11.84 7.02
N GLY A 75 16.68 12.07 6.16
CA GLY A 75 16.44 12.60 4.82
C GLY A 75 15.81 11.56 3.89
N ALA A 76 15.21 12.00 2.79
CA ALA A 76 14.56 11.10 1.82
C ALA A 76 15.54 10.07 1.23
N ASP A 77 16.75 10.50 0.85
CA ASP A 77 17.78 9.62 0.29
C ASP A 77 18.25 8.55 1.29
N GLU A 78 18.43 8.93 2.56
CA GLU A 78 18.81 7.99 3.61
C GLU A 78 17.69 6.97 3.85
N ALA A 79 16.43 7.43 3.94
CA ALA A 79 15.29 6.55 4.09
C ALA A 79 15.14 5.58 2.91
N HIS A 80 15.44 6.01 1.68
CA HIS A 80 15.46 5.15 0.51
C HIS A 80 16.60 4.14 0.53
N ALA A 81 17.81 4.56 0.90
CA ALA A 81 18.96 3.67 1.07
C ALA A 81 18.73 2.60 2.14
N LEU A 82 17.93 2.92 3.16
CA LEU A 82 17.49 1.98 4.21
C LEU A 82 16.32 1.08 3.79
N GLY A 83 15.75 1.25 2.60
CA GLY A 83 14.60 0.48 2.13
C GLY A 83 13.27 0.87 2.79
N LEU A 84 13.22 2.02 3.48
CA LEU A 84 11.99 2.57 4.07
C LEU A 84 11.11 3.24 3.00
N LEU A 85 11.73 3.75 1.94
CA LEU A 85 11.06 4.33 0.78
C LEU A 85 11.41 3.54 -0.48
N HIS A 86 10.45 3.41 -1.38
CA HIS A 86 10.64 2.72 -2.66
C HIS A 86 11.31 3.60 -3.71
N GLN A 87 11.04 4.92 -3.70
CA GLN A 87 11.53 5.90 -4.67
C GLN A 87 11.66 7.27 -3.99
N VAL A 88 12.57 8.11 -4.52
CA VAL A 88 12.79 9.51 -4.11
C VAL A 88 12.82 10.36 -5.37
N HIS A 89 12.21 11.53 -5.31
CA HIS A 89 12.11 12.48 -6.40
C HIS A 89 12.32 13.90 -5.85
N ASP A 90 12.77 14.81 -6.70
CA ASP A 90 12.81 16.25 -6.39
C ASP A 90 11.39 16.77 -6.12
N ASP A 91 11.27 17.82 -5.30
CA ASP A 91 10.00 18.39 -4.86
C ASP A 91 9.07 18.75 -6.04
N GLU A 92 9.64 19.31 -7.12
CA GLU A 92 8.87 19.68 -8.32
C GLU A 92 8.36 18.46 -9.11
N ALA A 93 9.04 17.32 -9.01
CA ALA A 93 8.71 16.11 -9.76
C ALA A 93 7.83 15.13 -8.96
N LEU A 94 7.82 15.24 -7.62
CA LEU A 94 7.18 14.29 -6.71
C LEU A 94 5.70 14.04 -7.05
N GLN A 95 4.93 15.10 -7.27
CA GLN A 95 3.50 14.97 -7.55
C GLN A 95 3.25 14.22 -8.84
N GLN A 96 3.99 14.55 -9.90
CA GLN A 96 3.85 13.90 -11.21
C GLN A 96 4.26 12.42 -11.13
N ALA A 97 5.38 12.12 -10.45
CA ALA A 97 5.85 10.76 -10.27
C ALA A 97 4.84 9.92 -9.45
N ALA A 98 4.30 10.47 -8.36
CA ALA A 98 3.28 9.81 -7.55
C ALA A 98 2.00 9.52 -8.36
N THR A 99 1.50 10.51 -9.11
CA THR A 99 0.31 10.32 -9.97
C THR A 99 0.56 9.23 -11.01
N SER A 100 1.68 9.29 -11.73
CA SER A 100 2.01 8.30 -12.76
C SER A 100 2.13 6.88 -12.16
N TRP A 101 2.71 6.76 -10.97
CA TRP A 101 2.85 5.47 -10.31
C TRP A 101 1.50 4.91 -9.84
N ILE A 102 0.64 5.75 -9.27
CA ILE A 102 -0.71 5.34 -8.87
C ILE A 102 -1.55 4.95 -10.10
N GLU A 103 -1.45 5.69 -11.21
CA GLU A 103 -2.12 5.34 -12.47
C GLU A 103 -1.66 3.98 -13.00
N THR A 104 -0.36 3.69 -12.92
CA THR A 104 0.20 2.39 -13.31
C THR A 104 -0.38 1.26 -12.46
N LEU A 105 -0.52 1.47 -11.15
CA LEU A 105 -1.15 0.49 -10.26
C LEU A 105 -2.65 0.34 -10.52
N ALA A 106 -3.36 1.44 -10.73
CA ALA A 106 -4.80 1.45 -10.99
C ALA A 106 -5.17 0.77 -12.32
N GLN A 107 -4.29 0.83 -13.32
CA GLN A 107 -4.46 0.16 -14.60
C GLN A 107 -4.01 -1.31 -14.60
N GLY A 108 -3.49 -1.81 -13.47
CA GLY A 108 -3.04 -3.19 -13.35
C GLY A 108 -4.14 -4.17 -12.89
N PRO A 109 -3.81 -5.47 -12.80
CA PRO A 109 -4.75 -6.49 -12.35
C PRO A 109 -4.93 -6.44 -10.83
N THR A 110 -5.83 -5.59 -10.35
CA THR A 110 -6.03 -5.28 -8.92
C THR A 110 -6.19 -6.51 -8.03
N LEU A 111 -6.94 -7.53 -8.48
CA LEU A 111 -7.08 -8.80 -7.72
C LEU A 111 -5.75 -9.54 -7.59
N ALA A 112 -4.96 -9.60 -8.65
CA ALA A 112 -3.65 -10.25 -8.62
C ALA A 112 -2.69 -9.50 -7.69
N TYR A 113 -2.70 -8.17 -7.70
CA TYR A 113 -1.93 -7.37 -6.73
C TYR A 113 -2.37 -7.64 -5.29
N GLY A 114 -3.68 -7.74 -5.03
CA GLY A 114 -4.20 -8.10 -3.71
C GLY A 114 -3.72 -9.48 -3.25
N HIS A 115 -3.71 -10.46 -4.15
CA HIS A 115 -3.21 -11.81 -3.89
C HIS A 115 -1.70 -11.85 -3.66
N ILE A 116 -0.90 -11.14 -4.46
CA ILE A 116 0.55 -10.99 -4.24
C ILE A 116 0.83 -10.38 -2.87
N LYS A 117 0.12 -9.31 -2.51
CA LYS A 117 0.26 -8.67 -1.19
C LYS A 117 -0.06 -9.65 -0.07
N LYS A 118 -1.14 -10.44 -0.20
CA LYS A 118 -1.52 -11.45 0.80
C LYS A 118 -0.46 -12.56 0.93
N ALA A 119 0.06 -13.06 -0.19
CA ALA A 119 1.11 -14.09 -0.19
C ALA A 119 2.40 -13.59 0.47
N LEU A 120 2.83 -12.36 0.15
CA LEU A 120 4.02 -11.75 0.74
C LEU A 120 3.87 -11.52 2.25
N LEU A 121 2.71 -11.04 2.70
CA LEU A 121 2.43 -10.86 4.13
C LEU A 121 2.44 -12.17 4.92
N ALA A 122 2.03 -13.28 4.30
CA ALA A 122 2.07 -14.60 4.94
C ALA A 122 3.48 -15.23 4.94
N SER A 123 4.28 -14.93 3.91
CA SER A 123 5.58 -15.57 3.67
C SER A 123 6.61 -15.40 4.78
N SER A 124 6.55 -14.29 5.53
CA SER A 124 7.50 -13.97 6.60
C SER A 124 7.48 -15.00 7.74
N LEU A 125 6.39 -15.74 7.90
CA LEU A 125 6.18 -16.65 9.03
C LEU A 125 5.73 -18.05 8.61
N ASN A 126 5.60 -18.32 7.31
CA ASN A 126 5.30 -19.64 6.80
C ASN A 126 6.59 -20.42 6.49
N GLY A 127 6.56 -21.73 6.72
CA GLY A 127 7.52 -22.63 6.10
C GLY A 127 7.24 -22.81 4.61
N LEU A 128 8.23 -23.30 3.85
CA LEU A 128 8.15 -23.44 2.39
C LEU A 128 6.88 -24.18 1.93
N SER A 129 6.55 -25.32 2.55
CA SER A 129 5.36 -26.12 2.16
C SER A 129 4.07 -25.32 2.31
N THR A 130 3.87 -24.69 3.47
CA THR A 130 2.68 -23.87 3.74
C THR A 130 2.59 -22.68 2.79
N GLN A 131 3.74 -22.07 2.47
CA GLN A 131 3.78 -20.95 1.54
C GLN A 131 3.42 -21.37 0.12
N LEU A 132 3.89 -22.53 -0.35
CA LEU A 132 3.51 -23.08 -1.65
C LEU A 132 2.01 -23.39 -1.74
N ASP A 133 1.40 -23.87 -0.65
CA ASP A 133 -0.05 -24.09 -0.60
C ASP A 133 -0.83 -22.76 -0.70
N VAL A 134 -0.38 -21.72 0.01
CA VAL A 134 -0.95 -20.36 -0.06
C VAL A 134 -0.84 -19.80 -1.48
N GLU A 135 0.34 -19.87 -2.09
CA GLU A 135 0.60 -19.38 -3.44
C GLU A 135 -0.21 -20.14 -4.48
N SER A 136 -0.27 -21.47 -4.39
CA SER A 136 -1.07 -22.32 -5.26
C SER A 136 -2.56 -21.94 -5.21
N GLY A 137 -3.14 -21.79 -4.02
CA GLY A 137 -4.53 -21.40 -3.86
C GLY A 137 -4.82 -20.01 -4.45
N LEU A 138 -3.97 -19.04 -4.18
CA LEU A 138 -4.11 -17.67 -4.71
C LEU A 138 -3.90 -17.63 -6.23
N GLN A 139 -3.01 -18.46 -6.77
CA GLN A 139 -2.77 -18.57 -8.20
C GLN A 139 -3.96 -19.16 -8.94
N VAL A 140 -4.64 -20.16 -8.38
CA VAL A 140 -5.90 -20.70 -8.93
C VAL A 140 -6.97 -19.63 -8.98
N LEU A 141 -7.10 -18.81 -7.93
CA LEU A 141 -8.04 -17.68 -7.92
C LEU A 141 -7.69 -16.67 -9.02
N CYS A 142 -6.42 -16.28 -9.16
CA CYS A 142 -5.96 -15.42 -10.26
C CYS A 142 -6.27 -16.01 -11.64
N GLN A 143 -6.06 -17.30 -11.86
CA GLN A 143 -6.31 -17.93 -13.17
C GLN A 143 -7.78 -17.88 -13.60
N SER A 144 -8.70 -17.77 -12.63
CA SER A 144 -10.14 -17.72 -12.90
C SER A 144 -10.67 -16.34 -13.31
N THR A 145 -9.86 -15.27 -13.16
CA THR A 145 -10.27 -13.88 -13.40
C THR A 145 -10.42 -13.53 -14.88
N GLU A 146 -11.16 -12.46 -15.18
CA GLU A 146 -11.21 -11.90 -16.55
C GLU A 146 -9.85 -11.33 -16.95
N ASP A 147 -9.18 -10.68 -16.00
CA ASP A 147 -7.84 -10.10 -16.18
C ASP A 147 -6.79 -11.13 -16.61
N HIS A 148 -6.84 -12.36 -16.08
CA HIS A 148 -5.92 -13.41 -16.50
C HIS A 148 -6.17 -13.87 -17.94
N LYS A 149 -7.45 -14.00 -18.34
CA LYS A 149 -7.83 -14.35 -19.71
C LYS A 149 -7.40 -13.26 -20.69
N GLU A 150 -7.66 -12.00 -20.34
CA GLU A 150 -7.26 -10.83 -21.12
C GLU A 150 -5.73 -10.74 -21.24
N ALA A 151 -4.98 -10.99 -20.17
CA ALA A 151 -3.52 -11.02 -20.23
C ALA A 151 -3.01 -12.09 -21.21
N ALA A 152 -3.60 -13.29 -21.19
CA ALA A 152 -3.23 -14.37 -22.10
C ALA A 152 -3.53 -14.00 -23.56
N ILE A 153 -4.70 -13.42 -23.83
CA ILE A 153 -5.09 -12.97 -25.18
C ILE A 153 -4.15 -11.85 -25.64
N ALA A 154 -3.95 -10.81 -24.82
CA ALA A 154 -3.11 -9.67 -25.15
C ALA A 154 -1.65 -10.08 -25.43
N PHE A 155 -1.14 -11.06 -24.69
CA PHE A 155 0.20 -11.62 -24.90
C PHE A 155 0.31 -12.31 -26.27
N VAL A 156 -0.65 -13.17 -26.61
CA VAL A 156 -0.68 -13.85 -27.93
C VAL A 156 -0.83 -12.85 -29.07
N GLU A 157 -1.66 -11.82 -28.88
CA GLU A 157 -1.91 -10.75 -29.86
C GLU A 157 -0.83 -9.66 -29.88
N LYS A 158 0.18 -9.73 -28.99
CA LYS A 158 1.28 -8.75 -28.86
C LYS A 158 0.78 -7.29 -28.69
N ARG A 159 -0.29 -7.12 -27.92
CA ARG A 159 -0.84 -5.80 -27.56
C ARG A 159 -0.78 -5.58 -26.05
N ALA A 160 -0.98 -4.33 -25.63
CA ALA A 160 -1.16 -4.02 -24.22
C ALA A 160 -2.46 -4.67 -23.68
N ALA A 161 -2.36 -5.30 -22.50
CA ALA A 161 -3.50 -5.85 -21.79
C ALA A 161 -4.34 -4.73 -21.15
N ARG A 162 -5.66 -4.93 -21.07
CA ARG A 162 -6.60 -3.98 -20.46
C ARG A 162 -7.24 -4.60 -19.23
N PHE A 163 -6.67 -4.32 -18.07
CA PHE A 163 -7.16 -4.87 -16.82
C PHE A 163 -8.39 -4.11 -16.30
N GLN A 164 -9.31 -4.85 -15.69
CA GLN A 164 -10.55 -4.35 -15.07
C GLN A 164 -10.61 -4.65 -13.57
N GLY A 165 -9.64 -5.40 -13.03
CA GLY A 165 -9.55 -5.73 -11.61
C GLY A 165 -10.55 -6.79 -11.17
N ARG A 166 -10.96 -7.71 -12.05
CA ARG A 166 -11.91 -8.79 -11.75
C ARG A 166 -11.62 -10.07 -12.53
#